data_AF-A0A0W1SXM7-F1
#
_entry.id   AF-A0A0W1SXM7-F1
#
_cell.length_a   1.000
_cell.length_b   1.000
_cell.length_c   1.000
_cell.angle_alpha   90.00
_cell.angle_beta   90.00
_cell.angle_gamma   90.00
#
_symmetry.space_group_name_H-M   'P 1'
#
loop_
_entity.id
_entity.type
_entity.pdbx_description
1 polymer ?
#
loop_
_entity_poly.entity_id
_entity_poly.type
_entity_poly.pdbx_seq_one_letter_code
_entity_poly.pdbx_strand_id
1 'polypeptide(L)'
;MSTDEYRRGKKVERERQQKRRRASGRYRGVLPVIYAIGFVLFTVVSLFIGPEPAFAVYLVTHLFYAGLIRGDINSLRQQGIDWGFSRHLWFGAAFALPFVAPAYYLYSGRVIRRENESRELVE
;
A
#
# COMPACT_ATOMS: atom_id res chain seq x y z
N MET A 1 -11.69 -35.46 -22.85
CA MET A 1 -10.74 -34.54 -22.20
C MET A 1 -11.48 -33.24 -21.94
N SER A 2 -11.94 -33.04 -20.71
CA SER A 2 -12.92 -32.00 -20.36
C SER A 2 -12.26 -30.62 -20.33
N THR A 3 -12.90 -29.63 -20.97
CA THR A 3 -12.50 -28.21 -20.93
C THR A 3 -12.30 -27.66 -19.50
N ASP A 4 -12.91 -28.32 -18.50
CA ASP A 4 -12.83 -27.93 -17.10
C ASP A 4 -11.48 -28.33 -16.44
N GLU A 5 -10.89 -29.46 -16.83
CA GLU A 5 -9.54 -29.86 -16.39
C GLU A 5 -8.47 -28.92 -16.97
N TYR A 6 -8.61 -28.53 -18.23
CA TYR A 6 -7.69 -27.58 -18.87
C TYR A 6 -7.76 -26.19 -18.22
N ARG A 7 -8.97 -25.74 -17.85
CA ARG A 7 -9.17 -24.47 -17.13
C ARG A 7 -8.63 -24.52 -15.70
N ARG A 8 -8.75 -25.66 -15.02
CA ARG A 8 -8.21 -25.89 -13.68
C ARG A 8 -6.67 -25.94 -13.70
N GLY A 9 -6.06 -26.65 -14.65
CA GLY A 9 -4.60 -26.68 -14.82
C GLY A 9 -4.00 -25.29 -15.03
N LYS A 10 -4.59 -24.48 -15.91
CA LYS A 10 -4.12 -23.11 -16.19
C LYS A 10 -4.25 -22.16 -15.00
N LYS A 11 -5.22 -22.37 -14.11
CA LYS A 11 -5.34 -21.62 -12.84
C LYS A 11 -4.23 -21.98 -11.86
N VAL A 12 -3.97 -23.27 -11.66
CA VAL A 12 -2.92 -23.76 -10.75
C VAL A 12 -1.54 -23.31 -11.22
N GLU A 13 -1.31 -23.31 -12.52
CA GLU A 13 -0.04 -22.89 -13.12
C GLU A 13 0.19 -21.37 -13.01
N ARG A 14 -0.88 -20.57 -13.16
CA ARG A 14 -0.85 -19.12 -12.87
C ARG A 14 -0.58 -18.85 -11.39
N GLU A 15 -1.21 -19.57 -10.47
CA GLU A 15 -0.95 -19.43 -9.03
C GLU A 15 0.49 -19.80 -8.68
N ARG A 16 1.05 -20.86 -9.29
CA ARG A 16 2.48 -21.23 -9.14
C ARG A 16 3.42 -20.14 -9.67
N GLN A 17 3.15 -19.60 -10.86
CA GLN A 17 3.95 -18.52 -11.42
C GLN A 17 3.86 -17.23 -10.59
N GLN A 18 2.68 -16.94 -10.04
CA GLN A 18 2.44 -15.76 -9.21
C GLN A 18 3.11 -15.88 -7.84
N LYS A 19 3.18 -17.09 -7.27
CA LYS A 19 4.00 -17.40 -6.09
C LYS A 19 5.50 -17.26 -6.34
N ARG A 20 5.98 -17.51 -7.58
CA ARG A 20 7.40 -17.36 -7.96
C ARG A 20 7.84 -15.94 -8.32
N ARG A 21 6.93 -14.96 -8.38
CA ARG A 21 7.30 -13.56 -8.63
C ARG A 21 7.55 -12.83 -7.30
N ARG A 22 8.64 -12.04 -7.25
CA ARG A 22 8.93 -11.15 -6.12
C ARG A 22 7.73 -10.24 -5.90
N ALA A 23 7.19 -10.26 -4.69
CA ALA A 23 6.13 -9.35 -4.32
C ALA A 23 6.70 -7.93 -4.20
N SER A 24 6.00 -6.96 -4.76
CA SER A 24 6.33 -5.54 -4.64
C SER A 24 5.07 -4.68 -4.53
N GLY A 25 5.09 -3.71 -3.63
CA GLY A 25 4.01 -2.74 -3.51
C GLY A 25 4.09 -1.73 -4.65
N ARG A 26 3.09 -1.71 -5.53
CA ARG A 26 3.05 -0.85 -6.72
C ARG A 26 3.14 0.64 -6.39
N TYR A 27 2.56 1.05 -5.27
CA TYR A 27 2.47 2.46 -4.86
C TYR A 27 3.40 2.81 -3.70
N ARG A 28 4.08 1.80 -3.13
CA ARG A 28 5.03 1.96 -2.03
C ARG A 28 6.16 2.94 -2.34
N GLY A 29 6.67 2.97 -3.57
CA GLY A 29 7.73 3.91 -3.98
C GLY A 29 7.29 5.37 -3.99
N VAL A 30 6.01 5.63 -4.24
CA VAL A 30 5.45 6.98 -4.41
C VAL A 30 4.95 7.55 -3.07
N LEU A 31 4.56 6.68 -2.13
CA LEU A 31 4.13 7.04 -0.78
C LEU A 31 5.03 8.05 -0.05
N PRO A 32 6.36 7.86 0.07
CA PRO A 32 7.24 8.81 0.77
C PRO A 32 7.35 10.15 0.03
N VAL A 33 7.29 10.15 -1.29
CA VAL A 33 7.33 11.38 -2.10
C VAL A 33 6.09 12.22 -1.84
N ILE A 34 4.91 11.61 -1.92
CA ILE A 34 3.64 12.30 -1.68
C ILE A 34 3.55 12.72 -0.22
N TYR A 35 4.10 11.93 0.70
CA TYR A 35 4.22 12.32 2.10
C TYR A 35 5.01 13.62 2.30
N ALA A 36 6.20 13.68 1.69
CA ALA A 36 7.03 14.88 1.76
C ALA A 36 6.34 16.10 1.13
N ILE A 37 5.68 15.94 -0.02
CA ILE A 37 4.94 17.02 -0.68
C ILE A 37 3.81 17.53 0.22
N GLY A 38 2.99 16.63 0.77
CA GLY A 38 1.89 16.99 1.67
C GLY A 38 2.38 17.71 2.93
N PHE A 39 3.49 17.23 3.51
CA PHE A 39 4.12 17.87 4.67
C PHE A 39 4.60 19.29 4.34
N VAL A 40 5.31 19.47 3.23
CA VAL A 40 5.80 20.79 2.79
C VAL A 40 4.64 21.75 2.55
N LEU A 41 3.59 21.31 1.84
CA LEU A 41 2.40 22.14 1.59
C LEU A 41 1.71 22.54 2.89
N PHE A 42 1.52 21.59 3.81
CA PHE A 42 0.93 21.87 5.11
C PHE A 42 1.76 22.91 5.90
N THR A 43 3.07 22.73 5.97
CA THR A 43 3.97 23.65 6.70
C THR A 43 3.96 25.04 6.07
N VAL A 44 4.07 25.16 4.75
CA VAL A 44 4.06 26.45 4.06
C VAL A 44 2.71 27.15 4.27
N VAL A 45 1.59 26.47 4.05
CA VAL A 45 0.26 27.07 4.21
C VAL A 45 0.00 27.47 5.68
N SER A 46 0.40 26.63 6.63
CA SER A 46 0.25 26.93 8.06
C SER A 46 1.08 28.13 8.51
N LEU A 47 2.28 28.33 7.95
CA LEU A 47 3.17 29.43 8.35
C LEU A 47 2.81 30.76 7.67
N PHE A 48 2.36 30.72 6.41
CA PHE A 48 2.20 31.93 5.58
C PHE A 48 0.75 32.36 5.34
N ILE A 49 -0.23 31.47 5.51
CA ILE A 49 -1.65 31.75 5.21
C ILE A 49 -2.52 31.60 6.47
N GLY A 50 -2.24 30.58 7.28
CA GLY A 50 -2.91 30.36 8.56
C GLY A 50 -3.47 28.95 8.73
N PRO A 51 -4.10 28.67 9.89
CA PRO A 51 -4.46 27.31 10.30
C PRO A 51 -5.65 26.72 9.53
N GLU A 52 -6.65 27.53 9.16
CA GLU A 52 -7.84 27.07 8.42
C GLU A 52 -7.49 26.45 7.05
N PRO A 53 -6.75 27.13 6.15
CA PRO A 53 -6.35 26.54 4.88
C PRO A 53 -5.35 25.38 5.06
N ALA A 54 -4.52 25.40 6.11
CA ALA A 54 -3.63 24.29 6.42
C ALA A 54 -4.42 23.03 6.79
N PHE A 55 -5.54 23.18 7.50
CA PHE A 55 -6.43 22.06 7.81
C PHE A 55 -7.09 21.47 6.54
N ALA A 56 -7.46 22.31 5.57
CA ALA A 56 -7.96 21.82 4.28
C ALA A 56 -6.89 21.01 3.53
N VAL A 57 -5.65 21.50 3.48
CA VAL A 57 -4.50 20.77 2.92
C VAL A 57 -4.30 19.45 3.65
N TYR A 58 -4.35 19.46 4.99
CA TYR A 58 -4.24 18.26 5.80
C TYR A 58 -5.30 17.22 5.41
N LEU A 59 -6.57 17.61 5.34
CA LEU A 59 -7.67 16.70 4.97
C LEU A 59 -7.50 16.11 3.57
N VAL A 60 -7.25 16.95 2.56
CA VAL A 60 -7.05 16.49 1.17
C VAL A 60 -5.87 15.53 1.08
N THR A 61 -4.79 15.84 1.79
CA THR A 61 -3.59 15.01 1.82
C THR A 61 -3.87 13.63 2.46
N HIS A 62 -4.65 13.59 3.54
CA HIS A 62 -5.03 12.34 4.21
C HIS A 62 -5.97 11.48 3.35
N LEU A 63 -6.89 12.11 2.61
CA LEU A 63 -7.70 11.40 1.61
C LEU A 63 -6.82 10.74 0.54
N PHE A 64 -5.80 11.45 0.08
CA PHE A 64 -4.87 10.93 -0.91
C PHE A 64 -4.06 9.75 -0.35
N TYR A 65 -3.54 9.86 0.88
CA TYR A 65 -2.87 8.74 1.55
C TYR A 65 -3.78 7.52 1.71
N ALA A 66 -5.02 7.71 2.12
CA ALA A 66 -5.99 6.63 2.26
C ALA A 66 -6.21 5.90 0.92
N GLY A 67 -6.31 6.66 -0.18
CA GLY A 67 -6.39 6.11 -1.54
C GLY A 67 -5.17 5.31 -1.94
N LEU A 68 -3.96 5.83 -1.72
CA LEU A 68 -2.70 5.14 -2.02
C LEU A 68 -2.51 3.87 -1.20
N ILE A 69 -2.76 3.94 0.12
CA ILE A 69 -2.68 2.80 1.03
C ILE A 69 -3.65 1.72 0.58
N ARG A 70 -4.91 2.08 0.28
CA ARG A 70 -5.91 1.13 -0.23
C ARG A 70 -5.49 0.51 -1.56
N GLY A 71 -4.95 1.29 -2.48
CA GLY A 71 -4.45 0.83 -3.78
C GLY A 71 -3.27 -0.14 -3.63
N ASP A 72 -2.34 0.17 -2.73
CA ASP A 72 -1.16 -0.66 -2.46
C ASP A 72 -1.55 -1.99 -1.80
N ILE A 73 -2.43 -1.97 -0.79
CA ILE A 73 -2.98 -3.18 -0.18
C ILE A 73 -3.68 -4.06 -1.23
N ASN A 74 -4.50 -3.47 -2.10
CA ASN A 74 -5.17 -4.22 -3.17
C ASN A 74 -4.17 -4.84 -4.15
N SER A 75 -3.12 -4.10 -4.50
CA SER A 75 -2.04 -4.61 -5.36
C SER A 75 -1.30 -5.79 -4.71
N LEU A 76 -1.03 -5.73 -3.40
CA LEU A 76 -0.39 -6.81 -2.66
C LEU A 76 -1.30 -8.04 -2.52
N ARG A 77 -2.61 -7.83 -2.32
CA ARG A 77 -3.60 -8.91 -2.31
C ARG A 77 -3.69 -9.64 -3.63
N GLN A 78 -3.62 -8.91 -4.76
CA GLN A 78 -3.54 -9.52 -6.08
C GLN A 78 -2.28 -10.38 -6.24
N GLN A 79 -1.23 -10.16 -5.44
CA GLN A 79 0.00 -10.95 -5.44
C GLN A 79 -0.04 -12.13 -4.44
N GLY A 80 -1.18 -12.34 -3.77
CA GLY A 80 -1.39 -13.43 -2.81
C GLY A 80 -0.97 -13.10 -1.38
N ILE A 81 -0.64 -11.84 -1.06
CA ILE A 81 -0.34 -11.43 0.32
C ILE A 81 -1.66 -11.10 1.03
N ASP A 82 -2.00 -11.89 2.05
CA ASP A 82 -3.18 -11.61 2.86
C ASP A 82 -2.87 -10.59 3.96
N TRP A 83 -3.70 -9.55 4.02
CA TRP A 83 -3.59 -8.45 4.99
C TRP A 83 -4.63 -8.56 6.11
N GLY A 84 -5.58 -9.49 6.03
CA GLY A 84 -6.57 -9.72 7.09
C GLY A 84 -7.30 -8.44 7.57
N PHE A 85 -7.50 -8.33 8.88
CA PHE A 85 -8.15 -7.17 9.51
C PHE A 85 -7.30 -5.89 9.49
N SER A 86 -5.97 -6.02 9.37
CA SER A 86 -5.04 -4.88 9.38
C SER A 86 -5.33 -3.87 8.27
N ARG A 87 -5.96 -4.29 7.17
CA ARG A 87 -6.36 -3.41 6.06
C ARG A 87 -7.28 -2.26 6.49
N HIS A 88 -8.24 -2.55 7.36
CA HIS A 88 -9.26 -1.60 7.78
C HIS A 88 -8.69 -0.64 8.81
N LEU A 89 -7.77 -1.14 9.65
CA LEU A 89 -6.98 -0.34 10.57
C LEU A 89 -6.08 0.65 9.82
N TRP A 90 -5.35 0.21 8.81
CA TRP A 90 -4.50 1.10 8.00
C TRP A 90 -5.31 2.14 7.23
N PHE A 91 -6.49 1.75 6.72
CA PHE A 91 -7.39 2.70 6.06
C PHE A 91 -7.97 3.72 7.04
N GLY A 92 -8.46 3.29 8.22
CA GLY A 92 -8.99 4.20 9.23
C GLY A 92 -7.92 5.11 9.82
N ALA A 93 -6.74 4.56 10.10
CA ALA A 93 -5.57 5.33 10.55
C ALA A 93 -5.17 6.39 9.52
N ALA A 94 -5.42 6.18 8.23
CA ALA A 94 -5.09 7.13 7.18
C ALA A 94 -5.83 8.46 7.30
N PHE A 95 -6.95 8.50 8.03
CA PHE A 95 -7.72 9.72 8.28
C PHE A 95 -7.39 10.37 9.63
N ALA A 96 -6.94 9.59 10.60
CA ALA A 96 -6.78 10.03 11.98
C ALA A 96 -5.33 10.34 12.36
N LEU A 97 -4.35 9.67 11.74
CA LEU A 97 -2.97 9.71 12.20
C LEU A 97 -2.04 10.40 11.18
N PRO A 98 -1.34 11.48 11.58
CA PRO A 98 -0.45 12.23 10.68
C PRO A 98 0.76 11.44 10.20
N PHE A 99 1.16 10.39 10.93
CA PHE A 99 2.31 9.54 10.62
C PHE A 99 1.94 8.18 10.03
N VAL A 100 0.68 8.01 9.62
CA VAL A 100 0.19 6.74 9.06
C VAL A 100 0.94 6.33 7.79
N ALA A 101 1.23 7.24 6.87
CA ALA A 101 1.87 6.92 5.60
C ALA A 101 3.32 6.41 5.78
N PRO A 102 4.18 7.07 6.59
CA PRO A 102 5.49 6.53 6.96
C PRO A 102 5.40 5.18 7.69
N ALA A 103 4.49 5.05 8.66
CA ALA A 103 4.31 3.82 9.41
C ALA A 103 3.87 2.66 8.50
N TYR A 104 2.96 2.93 7.57
CA TYR A 104 2.52 1.98 6.54
C TYR A 104 3.67 1.57 5.61
N TYR A 105 4.49 2.52 5.16
CA TYR A 105 5.63 2.24 4.28
C TYR A 105 6.63 1.25 4.92
N LEU A 106 6.90 1.43 6.21
CA LEU A 106 7.76 0.54 6.98
C LEU A 106 7.12 -0.81 7.23
N TYR A 107 5.84 -0.82 7.64
CA TYR A 107 5.10 -2.06 7.91
C TYR A 107 4.95 -2.93 6.66
N SER A 108 4.45 -2.35 5.56
CA SER A 108 4.31 -3.03 4.27
C SER A 108 5.64 -3.59 3.78
N GLY A 109 6.74 -2.86 3.98
CA GLY A 109 8.09 -3.33 3.65
C GLY A 109 8.48 -4.60 4.40
N ARG A 110 8.19 -4.69 5.71
CA ARG A 110 8.46 -5.90 6.49
C ARG A 110 7.60 -7.07 6.03
N VAL A 111 6.32 -6.83 5.71
CA VAL A 111 5.41 -7.87 5.21
C VAL A 111 5.88 -8.40 3.85
N ILE A 112 6.21 -7.50 2.92
CA ILE A 112 6.73 -7.87 1.59
C ILE A 112 8.03 -8.64 1.72
N ARG A 113 8.94 -8.21 2.61
CA ARG A 113 10.22 -8.91 2.80
C ARG A 113 10.01 -10.32 3.34
N ARG A 114 9.18 -10.48 4.38
CA ARG A 114 8.84 -11.80 4.95
C ARG A 114 8.19 -12.72 3.91
N GLU A 115 7.32 -12.17 3.06
CA GLU A 115 6.71 -12.93 1.99
C GLU A 115 7.72 -13.33 0.89
N ASN A 116 8.67 -12.45 0.55
CA ASN A 116 9.71 -12.79 -0.42
C ASN A 116 10.71 -13.81 0.14
N GLU A 117 11.03 -13.73 1.43
CA GLU A 117 11.82 -14.74 2.16
C GLU A 117 11.11 -16.10 2.19
N SER A 118 9.80 -16.14 2.49
CA SER A 118 9.02 -17.38 2.52
C SER A 118 8.86 -18.04 1.14
N ARG A 119 9.03 -17.26 0.07
CA ARG A 119 9.00 -17.73 -1.33
C ARG A 119 10.38 -18.16 -1.85
N GLU A 120 11.44 -18.11 -1.02
CA GLU A 120 12.83 -18.36 -1.40
C GLU A 120 13.32 -17.47 -2.56
N LEU A 121 12.73 -16.27 -2.71
CA LEU A 121 13.05 -15.35 -3.81
C LEU A 121 14.13 -14.31 -3.44
N VAL A 122 14.77 -14.50 -2.27
CA VAL A 122 15.91 -13.71 -1.81
C VAL A 122 17.18 -14.35 -2.35
N GLU A 123 17.53 -13.94 -3.58
CA GLU A 123 18.91 -13.91 -4.09
C GLU A 123 19.38 -12.46 -4.06
#